data_AF-A0A2H0EVK8-F1
#
_entry.id   AF-A0A2H0EVK8-F1
#
_cell.length_a   1.000
_cell.length_b   1.000
_cell.length_c   1.000
_cell.angle_alpha   90.00
_cell.angle_beta   90.00
_cell.angle_gamma   90.00
#
_symmetry.space_group_name_H-M   'P 1'
#
loop_
_entity.id
_entity.type
_entity.pdbx_description
1 polymer ?
#
loop_
_entity_poly.entity_id
_entity_poly.type
_entity_poly.pdbx_seq_one_letter_code
_entity_poly.pdbx_strand_id
1 'polypeptide(L)' 'MRVTCPACGARYAVDDGAIPAGGRMVQCSACQAEWRAQR' A
#
# COMPACT_ATOMS: atom_id res chain seq x y z
N MET A 1 8.44 -6.37 -0.47
CA MET A 1 7.87 -5.80 0.79
C MET A 1 6.35 -6.05 0.86
N ARG A 2 5.69 -5.68 1.96
CA ARG A 2 4.24 -5.87 2.13
C ARG A 2 3.58 -4.58 2.60
N VAL A 3 2.46 -4.22 1.98
CA VAL A 3 1.61 -3.11 2.42
C VAL A 3 0.30 -3.65 2.96
N THR A 4 -0.22 -3.01 4.00
CA THR A 4 -1.52 -3.36 4.61
C THR A 4 -2.46 -2.18 4.45
N CYS A 5 -3.66 -2.43 3.94
CA CYS A 5 -4.71 -1.44 3.87
C CYS A 5 -5.20 -1.08 5.29
N PRO A 6 -5.13 0.19 5.71
CA PRO A 6 -5.55 0.60 7.06
C PRO A 6 -7.06 0.55 7.25
N ALA A 7 -7.86 0.55 6.17
CA ALA A 7 -9.31 0.57 6.25
C ALA A 7 -9.93 -0.83 6.45
N CYS A 8 -9.40 -1.85 5.79
CA CYS A 8 -9.99 -3.21 5.80
C CYS A 8 -9.00 -4.33 6.17
N GLY A 9 -7.71 -4.03 6.37
CA GLY A 9 -6.70 -5.03 6.76
C GLY A 9 -6.18 -5.91 5.63
N ALA A 10 -6.60 -5.68 4.37
CA ALA A 10 -6.07 -6.41 3.21
C ALA A 10 -4.54 -6.23 3.08
N ARG A 11 -3.82 -7.29 2.72
CA ARG A 11 -2.36 -7.31 2.62
C ARG A 11 -1.92 -7.60 1.18
N TYR A 12 -1.04 -6.77 0.65
CA TYR A 12 -0.51 -6.90 -0.71
C TYR A 12 1.00 -7.08 -0.68
N ALA A 13 1.50 -8.10 -1.39
CA ALA A 13 2.93 -8.22 -1.67
C ALA A 13 3.26 -7.29 -2.84
N VAL A 14 4.30 -6.48 -2.67
CA VAL A 14 4.76 -5.54 -3.70
C VAL A 14 6.28 -5.58 -3.76
N ASP A 15 6.84 -5.26 -4.93
CA ASP A 15 8.28 -5.19 -5.12
C ASP A 15 8.90 -4.13 -4.19
N ASP A 16 10.15 -4.33 -3.77
CA ASP A 16 10.84 -3.41 -2.84
C ASP A 16 11.09 -2.02 -3.42
N GLY A 17 11.03 -1.87 -4.75
CA GLY A 17 11.09 -0.59 -5.45
C GLY A 17 9.72 0.03 -5.75
N ALA A 18 8.61 -0.67 -5.47
CA ALA A 18 7.27 -0.18 -5.78
C ALA A 18 6.83 0.99 -4.90
N ILE A 19 7.40 1.10 -3.69
CA ILE A 19 7.22 2.21 -2.75
C ILE A 19 8.60 2.84 -2.49
N PRO A 20 8.92 4.02 -3.06
CA PRO A 20 10.18 4.70 -2.81
C PRO A 20 10.24 5.25 -1.38
N ALA A 21 11.41 5.69 -0.93
CA ALA A 21 11.60 6.30 0.40
C ALA A 21 10.68 7.52 0.62
N GLY A 22 10.35 8.24 -0.45
CA GLY A 22 9.39 9.34 -0.42
C GLY A 22 7.93 8.90 -0.29
N GLY A 23 7.62 7.60 -0.20
CA GLY A 23 6.27 7.03 -0.19
C GLY A 23 5.58 7.06 -1.56
N ARG A 24 4.43 6.39 -1.67
CA ARG A 24 3.58 6.37 -2.87
C ARG A 24 2.11 6.30 -2.47
N MET A 25 1.25 6.99 -3.22
CA MET A 25 -0.20 6.83 -3.09
C MET A 25 -0.63 5.51 -3.71
N VAL A 26 -1.40 4.73 -2.95
CA VAL A 26 -1.93 3.43 -3.37
C VAL A 26 -3.42 3.36 -3.07
N GLN A 27 -4.12 2.54 -3.86
CA GLN A 27 -5.55 2.28 -3.69
C GLN A 27 -5.76 0.79 -3.35
N CYS A 28 -6.64 0.51 -2.39
CA CYS A 28 -6.99 -0.85 -2.02
C CYS A 28 -7.93 -1.44 -3.06
N SER A 29 -7.57 -2.56 -3.69
CA SER A 29 -8.49 -3.24 -4.63
C SER A 29 -9.73 -3.81 -3.93
N ALA A 30 -9.64 -4.14 -2.64
CA ALA A 30 -10.75 -4.74 -1.88
C ALA A 30 -11.81 -3.73 -1.36
N CYS A 31 -11.42 -2.50 -1.02
CA CYS A 31 -12.35 -1.51 -0.42
C CYS A 31 -12.24 -0.11 -1.02
N GLN A 32 -11.40 0.08 -2.04
CA GLN A 32 -11.18 1.35 -2.76
C GLN A 32 -10.62 2.49 -1.89
N ALA A 33 -10.23 2.24 -0.64
CA ALA A 33 -9.56 3.21 0.20
C ALA A 33 -8.18 3.57 -0.36
N GLU A 34 -7.85 4.85 -0.35
CA GLU A 34 -6.57 5.39 -0.78
C GLU A 34 -5.72 5.81 0.44
N TRP A 35 -4.43 5.50 0.41
CA TRP A 35 -3.51 5.94 1.45
C TRP A 35 -2.09 6.10 0.92
N ARG A 36 -1.25 6.76 1.72
CA ARG A 36 0.17 6.92 1.43
C ARG A 36 0.97 5.79 2.04
N ALA A 37 1.32 4.80 1.22
CA ALA A 37 2.20 3.72 1.63
C ALA A 37 3.64 4.24 1.76
N GLN A 38 4.31 3.83 2.83
CA GLN A 38 5.71 4.13 3.14
C GLN A 38 6.43 2.79 3.30
N ARG A 39 7.76 2.80 3.14
CA ARG A 39 8.58 1.59 3.17
C ARG A 39 8.61 0.96 4.56
#